data_AF-A0A7Y3IVN3-F1
#
_entry.id   AF-A0A7Y3IVN3-F1
#
_cell.length_a   1.000
_cell.length_b   1.000
_cell.length_c   1.000
_cell.angle_alpha   90.00
_cell.angle_beta   90.00
_cell.angle_gamma   90.00
#
_symmetry.space_group_name_H-M   'P 1'
#
loop_
_entity.id
_entity.type
_entity.pdbx_description
1 polymer ?
#
loop_
_entity_poly.entity_id
_entity_poly.type
_entity_poly.pdbx_seq_one_letter_code
_entity_poly.pdbx_strand_id
1 'polypeptide(L)'
;MIPCTYALQEKLVARRLYNILFYLLLPGILARMWWRGRRAPAYRQRIMERLALALPKRHYDLWVHAVSVGETLAAVPLVKRLLEVYPDLSIMVTNMTPTGSERAQSLLGDKVGHHYLPWDFYMAQQCWLKAVRPRLLIIMETELWPNVLWAAHRHGVKVLLANARLSQRSAHGYGRWSALVQPMLSCLDSVAAQETATAERFIHLGVPKNRVTVTGSLKFDMPQPILNRMDLRCRWHVDARVILVAGSTHEGEESLVLEAFRGLLGRYPSALLILVPRHPERFADVERLLNTQQWRWQKRSDEQMVARATQI
;
A
#
# COMPACT_ATOMS: atom_id res chain seq x y z
N MET A 1 24.56 -16.60 36.04
CA MET A 1 23.88 -15.32 35.76
C MET A 1 24.71 -14.45 34.80
N ILE A 2 25.15 -15.01 33.65
CA ILE A 2 26.00 -14.38 32.61
C ILE A 2 25.35 -14.30 31.19
N PRO A 3 24.17 -14.91 30.86
CA PRO A 3 23.72 -14.96 29.46
C PRO A 3 23.10 -13.66 28.91
N CYS A 4 22.80 -12.67 29.75
CA CYS A 4 22.06 -11.46 29.32
C CYS A 4 22.95 -10.43 28.58
N THR A 5 24.24 -10.33 28.92
CA THR A 5 25.16 -9.35 28.32
C THR A 5 25.59 -9.74 26.91
N TYR A 6 25.84 -11.03 26.66
CA TYR A 6 26.22 -11.55 25.33
C TYR A 6 25.10 -11.37 24.31
N ALA A 7 23.86 -11.71 24.66
CA ALA A 7 22.71 -11.55 23.77
C ALA A 7 22.46 -10.07 23.40
N LEU A 8 22.69 -9.14 24.33
CA LEU A 8 22.60 -7.70 24.06
C LEU A 8 23.76 -7.21 23.17
N GLN A 9 24.97 -7.71 23.38
CA GLN A 9 26.13 -7.40 22.54
C GLN A 9 25.96 -7.89 21.10
N GLU A 10 25.49 -9.12 20.89
CA GLU A 10 25.22 -9.67 19.55
C GLU A 10 24.19 -8.84 18.78
N LYS A 11 23.10 -8.43 19.45
CA LYS A 11 22.06 -7.56 18.89
C LYS A 11 22.61 -6.20 18.44
N LEU A 12 23.52 -5.63 19.24
CA LEU A 12 24.21 -4.38 18.89
C LEU A 12 25.18 -4.55 17.71
N VAL A 13 25.89 -5.69 17.64
CA VAL A 13 26.80 -6.02 16.54
C VAL A 13 26.04 -6.19 15.23
N ALA A 14 24.93 -6.94 15.22
CA ALA A 14 24.13 -7.16 14.02
C ALA A 14 23.63 -5.84 13.40
N ARG A 15 23.17 -4.90 14.23
CA ARG A 15 22.76 -3.57 13.76
C ARG A 15 23.93 -2.71 13.27
N ARG A 16 25.12 -2.82 13.88
CA ARG A 16 26.32 -2.13 13.38
C ARG A 16 26.73 -2.66 12.01
N LEU A 17 26.73 -3.98 11.82
CA LEU A 17 26.98 -4.61 10.52
C LEU A 17 25.94 -4.19 9.47
N TYR A 18 24.66 -4.17 9.85
CA TYR A 18 23.59 -3.63 8.99
C TYR A 18 23.90 -2.20 8.53
N ASN A 19 24.30 -1.31 9.46
CA ASN A 19 24.67 0.07 9.13
C ASN A 19 25.87 0.15 8.17
N ILE A 20 26.96 -0.58 8.47
CA ILE A 20 28.16 -0.60 7.61
C ILE A 20 27.80 -1.06 6.20
N LEU A 21 27.07 -2.17 6.08
CA LEU A 21 26.62 -2.69 4.80
C LEU A 21 25.76 -1.67 4.05
N PHE A 22 24.83 -1.01 4.73
CA PHE A 22 23.96 -0.02 4.11
C PHE A 22 24.74 1.20 3.58
N TYR A 23 25.76 1.67 4.30
CA TYR A 23 26.68 2.72 3.82
C TYR A 23 27.53 2.26 2.64
N LEU A 24 28.04 1.03 2.64
CA LEU A 24 28.78 0.47 1.51
C LEU A 24 27.92 0.34 0.25
N LEU A 25 26.62 0.07 0.41
CA LEU A 25 25.66 -0.02 -0.70
C LEU A 25 25.21 1.35 -1.24
N LEU A 26 25.47 2.45 -0.53
CA LEU A 26 24.99 3.79 -0.90
C LEU A 26 25.40 4.21 -2.33
N PRO A 27 26.66 4.05 -2.78
CA PRO A 27 27.04 4.37 -4.16
C PRO A 27 26.21 3.59 -5.19
N GLY A 28 25.97 2.29 -4.92
CA GLY A 28 25.14 1.43 -5.77
C GLY A 28 23.65 1.84 -5.78
N ILE A 29 23.11 2.23 -4.62
CA ILE A 29 21.73 2.74 -4.50
C ILE A 29 21.57 4.02 -5.31
N LEU A 30 22.52 4.96 -5.19
CA LEU A 30 22.53 6.21 -5.95
C LEU A 30 22.68 5.95 -7.45
N ALA A 31 23.61 5.07 -7.86
CA ALA A 31 23.78 4.67 -9.26
C ALA A 31 22.51 4.04 -9.84
N ARG A 32 21.82 3.18 -9.07
CA ARG A 32 20.54 2.57 -9.47
C ARG A 32 19.42 3.60 -9.58
N MET A 33 19.29 4.51 -8.63
CA MET A 33 18.33 5.62 -8.67
C MET A 33 18.58 6.50 -9.89
N TRP A 34 19.85 6.80 -10.16
CA TRP A 34 20.25 7.50 -11.35
C TRP A 34 19.87 6.68 -12.58
N TRP A 35 20.31 5.45 -12.78
CA TRP A 35 19.93 4.67 -13.96
C TRP A 35 18.41 4.58 -14.17
N ARG A 36 17.64 4.22 -13.14
CA ARG A 36 16.17 4.17 -13.22
C ARG A 36 15.57 5.51 -13.62
N GLY A 37 16.12 6.60 -13.10
CA GLY A 37 15.71 7.95 -13.45
C GLY A 37 15.97 8.38 -14.89
N ARG A 38 16.75 7.62 -15.69
CA ARG A 38 16.83 7.86 -17.14
C ARG A 38 15.49 7.59 -17.84
N ARG A 39 14.73 6.60 -17.35
CA ARG A 39 13.42 6.22 -17.90
C ARG A 39 12.25 6.83 -17.12
N ALA A 40 12.44 7.11 -15.82
CA ALA A 40 11.42 7.66 -14.95
C ALA A 40 12.01 8.78 -14.07
N PRO A 41 12.06 10.03 -14.57
CA PRO A 41 12.79 11.14 -13.93
C PRO A 41 12.46 11.38 -12.46
N ALA A 42 11.23 11.11 -12.03
CA ALA A 42 10.78 11.26 -10.65
C ALA A 42 11.61 10.46 -9.62
N TYR A 43 12.31 9.40 -10.03
CA TYR A 43 13.20 8.63 -9.15
C TYR A 43 14.52 9.36 -8.80
N ARG A 44 14.93 10.36 -9.59
CA ARG A 44 16.11 11.20 -9.30
C ARG A 44 15.76 12.51 -8.59
N GLN A 45 14.47 12.83 -8.49
CA GLN A 45 14.02 14.03 -7.82
C GLN A 45 14.02 13.81 -6.30
N ARG A 46 14.18 14.90 -5.54
CA ARG A 46 14.05 14.92 -4.07
C ARG A 46 14.99 13.92 -3.37
N ILE A 47 16.16 13.62 -3.94
CA ILE A 47 17.20 12.77 -3.31
C ILE A 47 17.66 13.37 -1.97
N MET A 48 17.69 14.70 -1.87
CA MET A 48 18.05 15.40 -0.63
C MET A 48 17.12 15.02 0.53
N GLU A 49 15.84 14.77 0.27
CA GLU A 49 14.91 14.26 1.29
C GLU A 49 15.29 12.86 1.75
N ARG A 50 15.63 11.98 0.80
CA ARG A 50 16.02 10.59 1.05
C ARG A 50 17.34 10.46 1.80
N LEU A 51 18.19 11.48 1.75
CA LEU A 51 19.44 11.55 2.50
C LEU A 51 19.31 12.32 3.81
N ALA A 52 18.11 12.77 4.19
CA ALA A 52 17.88 13.67 5.33
C ALA A 52 18.67 15.00 5.25
N LEU A 53 18.95 15.48 4.03
CA LEU A 53 19.59 16.77 3.76
C LEU A 53 18.57 17.89 3.52
N ALA A 54 17.38 17.54 3.03
CA ALA A 54 16.20 18.39 3.07
C ALA A 54 15.25 17.77 4.09
N LEU A 55 15.02 18.45 5.22
CA LEU A 55 14.15 18.01 6.30
C LEU A 55 12.95 18.95 6.44
N PRO A 56 11.81 18.46 6.97
CA PRO A 56 10.69 19.32 7.28
C PRO A 56 11.08 20.39 8.30
N LYS A 57 10.56 21.61 8.11
CA LYS A 57 10.87 22.77 8.95
C LYS A 57 9.94 22.94 10.16
N ARG A 58 8.91 22.11 10.27
CA ARG A 58 7.94 22.11 11.38
C ARG A 58 7.81 20.73 11.98
N HIS A 59 7.46 20.68 13.27
CA HIS A 59 7.13 19.44 13.96
C HIS A 59 5.73 18.96 13.55
N TYR A 60 5.45 17.68 13.80
CA TYR A 60 4.16 17.04 13.57
C TYR A 60 3.82 16.11 14.73
N ASP A 61 2.55 16.02 15.12
CA ASP A 61 2.10 15.17 16.23
C ASP A 61 2.13 13.69 15.85
N LEU A 62 1.70 13.38 14.63
CA LEU A 62 1.64 12.03 14.09
C LEU A 62 2.53 11.89 12.85
N TRP A 63 3.16 10.73 12.72
CA TRP A 63 3.90 10.36 11.52
C TRP A 63 3.31 9.05 10.96
N VAL A 64 2.73 9.10 9.76
CA VAL A 64 2.21 7.92 9.04
C VAL A 64 3.16 7.58 7.89
N HIS A 65 3.64 6.34 7.85
CA HIS A 65 4.54 5.86 6.81
C HIS A 65 3.88 4.79 5.93
N ALA A 66 3.84 5.04 4.62
CA ALA A 66 3.34 4.12 3.60
C ALA A 66 4.29 4.10 2.39
N VAL A 67 4.99 3.00 2.13
CA VAL A 67 6.04 2.94 1.09
C VAL A 67 5.47 3.03 -0.32
N SER A 68 4.39 2.31 -0.56
CA SER A 68 3.82 2.07 -1.89
C SER A 68 2.47 2.77 -2.13
N VAL A 69 1.99 2.75 -3.38
CA VAL A 69 0.64 3.25 -3.73
C VAL A 69 -0.44 2.47 -3.00
N GLY A 70 -0.31 1.15 -2.90
CA GLY A 70 -1.30 0.29 -2.24
C GLY A 70 -1.42 0.62 -0.76
N GLU A 71 -0.28 0.75 -0.07
CA GLU A 71 -0.26 1.16 1.34
C GLU A 71 -0.77 2.60 1.51
N THR A 72 -0.45 3.50 0.59
CA THR A 72 -0.94 4.89 0.64
C THR A 72 -2.45 4.92 0.57
N LEU A 73 -3.04 4.17 -0.38
CA LEU A 73 -4.49 4.03 -0.50
C LEU A 73 -5.11 3.45 0.77
N ALA A 74 -4.48 2.45 1.38
CA ALA A 74 -4.95 1.88 2.65
C ALA A 74 -4.81 2.85 3.84
N ALA A 75 -3.81 3.73 3.82
CA ALA A 75 -3.57 4.71 4.88
C ALA A 75 -4.53 5.91 4.82
N VAL A 76 -5.00 6.29 3.63
CA VAL A 76 -5.81 7.50 3.43
C VAL A 76 -7.10 7.52 4.26
N PRO A 77 -7.93 6.46 4.33
CA PRO A 77 -9.11 6.44 5.19
C PRO A 77 -8.75 6.65 6.66
N LEU A 78 -7.69 6.01 7.14
CA LEU A 78 -7.18 6.18 8.51
C LEU A 78 -6.78 7.64 8.78
N VAL A 79 -5.97 8.23 7.88
CA VAL A 79 -5.53 9.63 8.02
C VAL A 79 -6.70 10.60 8.00
N LYS A 80 -7.66 10.42 7.08
CA LYS A 80 -8.86 11.27 7.02
C LYS A 80 -9.67 11.17 8.31
N ARG A 81 -9.87 9.94 8.81
CA ARG A 81 -10.62 9.74 10.05
C ARG A 81 -9.91 10.34 11.26
N LEU A 82 -8.58 10.28 11.32
CA LEU A 82 -7.80 10.92 12.38
C LEU A 82 -7.96 12.44 12.35
N LEU A 83 -7.90 13.06 11.17
CA LEU A 83 -8.12 14.51 11.02
C LEU A 83 -9.57 14.93 11.34
N GLU A 84 -10.56 14.07 11.08
CA GLU A 84 -11.95 14.32 11.44
C GLU A 84 -12.18 14.25 12.96
N VAL A 85 -11.65 13.21 13.61
CA VAL A 85 -11.85 12.95 15.05
C VAL A 85 -10.96 13.85 15.91
N TYR A 86 -9.78 14.20 15.42
CA TYR A 86 -8.80 15.05 16.09
C TYR A 86 -8.32 16.19 15.18
N PRO A 87 -9.14 17.25 14.99
CA PRO A 87 -8.86 18.33 14.05
C PRO A 87 -7.56 19.10 14.32
N ASP A 88 -7.11 19.12 15.59
CA ASP A 88 -5.91 19.85 16.00
C ASP A 88 -4.60 19.07 15.75
N LEU A 89 -4.67 17.80 15.36
CA LEU A 89 -3.47 16.99 15.13
C LEU A 89 -2.81 17.36 13.79
N SER A 90 -1.51 17.63 13.87
CA SER A 90 -0.67 17.75 12.70
C SER A 90 -0.10 16.38 12.29
N ILE A 91 -0.27 16.01 11.01
CA ILE A 91 0.14 14.70 10.49
C ILE A 91 1.21 14.86 9.41
N MET A 92 2.32 14.14 9.55
CA MET A 92 3.34 13.95 8.52
C MET A 92 3.12 12.60 7.83
N VAL A 93 2.95 12.61 6.51
CA VAL A 93 2.89 11.39 5.70
C VAL A 93 4.22 11.20 4.97
N THR A 94 4.79 10.00 5.04
CA THR A 94 5.96 9.67 4.24
C THR A 94 5.77 8.51 3.30
N ASN A 95 6.33 8.66 2.11
CA ASN A 95 6.39 7.64 1.08
C ASN A 95 7.82 7.30 0.71
N MET A 96 8.02 6.24 -0.09
CA MET A 96 9.31 5.97 -0.75
C MET A 96 9.21 5.93 -2.27
N THR A 97 8.02 5.68 -2.82
CA THR A 97 7.80 5.61 -4.27
C THR A 97 7.20 6.91 -4.83
N PRO A 98 7.59 7.34 -6.05
CA PRO A 98 6.98 8.52 -6.68
C PRO A 98 5.47 8.46 -6.81
N THR A 99 4.95 7.32 -7.25
CA THR A 99 3.52 7.10 -7.41
C THR A 99 2.78 7.12 -6.06
N GLY A 100 3.37 6.58 -4.99
CA GLY A 100 2.82 6.70 -3.63
C GLY A 100 2.75 8.16 -3.18
N SER A 101 3.82 8.92 -3.39
CA SER A 101 3.91 10.34 -3.08
C SER A 101 2.89 11.19 -3.84
N GLU A 102 2.72 10.96 -5.14
CA GLU A 102 1.69 11.62 -5.96
C GLU A 102 0.29 11.27 -5.45
N ARG A 103 0.06 10.01 -5.07
CA ARG A 103 -1.24 9.58 -4.56
C ARG A 103 -1.55 10.18 -3.19
N ALA A 104 -0.57 10.27 -2.30
CA ALA A 104 -0.72 10.92 -1.00
C ALA A 104 -1.07 12.41 -1.17
N GLN A 105 -0.30 13.13 -1.99
CA GLN A 105 -0.54 14.56 -2.25
C GLN A 105 -1.90 14.81 -2.90
N SER A 106 -2.29 14.02 -3.91
CA SER A 106 -3.60 14.21 -4.56
C SER A 106 -4.81 13.93 -3.66
N LEU A 107 -4.69 13.01 -2.69
CA LEU A 107 -5.82 12.61 -1.83
C LEU A 107 -5.89 13.33 -0.49
N LEU A 108 -4.76 13.80 0.02
CA LEU A 108 -4.66 14.47 1.33
C LEU A 108 -4.37 15.96 1.21
N GLY A 109 -3.74 16.39 0.11
CA GLY A 109 -3.41 17.80 -0.15
C GLY A 109 -2.62 18.44 0.99
N ASP A 110 -2.92 19.72 1.24
CA ASP A 110 -2.23 20.53 2.25
C ASP A 110 -2.69 20.23 3.69
N LYS A 111 -3.63 19.29 3.88
CA LYS A 111 -4.10 18.87 5.22
C LYS A 111 -3.02 18.12 6.01
N VAL A 112 -1.99 17.61 5.33
CA VAL A 112 -0.87 16.88 5.93
C VAL A 112 0.46 17.44 5.44
N GLY A 113 1.50 17.29 6.25
CA GLY A 113 2.87 17.34 5.73
C GLY A 113 3.14 16.13 4.84
N HIS A 114 3.95 16.30 3.80
CA HIS A 114 4.40 15.18 2.98
C HIS A 114 5.92 15.24 2.76
N HIS A 115 6.58 14.08 2.84
CA HIS A 115 8.01 13.96 2.59
C HIS A 115 8.38 12.56 2.09
N TYR A 116 9.49 12.40 1.37
CA TYR A 116 10.07 11.06 1.24
C TYR A 116 10.72 10.65 2.55
N LEU A 117 10.50 9.41 2.98
CA LEU A 117 11.22 8.87 4.12
C LEU A 117 12.73 8.87 3.81
N PRO A 118 13.59 9.40 4.69
CA PRO A 118 15.03 9.21 4.55
C PRO A 118 15.37 7.73 4.53
N TRP A 119 16.38 7.34 3.76
CA TRP A 119 16.88 5.97 3.77
C TRP A 119 17.37 5.59 5.17
N ASP A 120 17.34 4.30 5.49
CA ASP A 120 17.56 3.76 6.83
C ASP A 120 19.02 3.84 7.33
N PHE A 121 19.70 4.95 7.05
CA PHE A 121 20.96 5.31 7.69
C PHE A 121 20.71 5.79 9.10
N TYR A 122 21.50 5.29 10.04
CA TYR A 122 21.43 5.70 11.44
C TYR A 122 21.31 7.22 11.63
N MET A 123 22.23 8.02 11.05
CA MET A 123 22.23 9.47 11.24
C MET A 123 21.04 10.15 10.55
N ALA A 124 20.65 9.68 9.37
CA ALA A 124 19.48 10.22 8.66
C ALA A 124 18.21 10.06 9.50
N GLN A 125 18.00 8.88 10.09
CA GLN A 125 16.86 8.63 10.97
C GLN A 125 16.93 9.44 12.26
N GLN A 126 18.13 9.67 12.83
CA GLN A 126 18.27 10.57 13.98
C GLN A 126 17.87 12.01 13.63
N CYS A 127 18.32 12.54 12.49
CA CYS A 127 17.98 13.89 12.04
C CYS A 127 16.49 14.01 11.71
N TRP A 128 15.91 12.99 11.07
CA TRP A 128 14.49 12.91 10.76
C TRP A 128 13.62 13.01 12.02
N LEU A 129 13.86 12.16 13.01
CA LEU A 129 13.10 12.16 14.26
C LEU A 129 13.24 13.47 15.05
N LYS A 130 14.43 14.10 15.01
CA LYS A 130 14.64 15.43 15.61
C LYS A 130 13.88 16.55 14.89
N ALA A 131 13.68 16.44 13.57
CA ALA A 131 12.97 17.43 12.78
C ALA A 131 11.45 17.26 12.87
N VAL A 132 10.94 16.02 12.82
CA VAL A 132 9.49 15.75 12.85
C VAL A 132 8.94 15.74 14.27
N ARG A 133 9.67 15.16 15.22
CA ARG A 133 9.29 15.00 16.64
C ARG A 133 7.85 14.46 16.86
N PRO A 134 7.46 13.36 16.19
CA PRO A 134 6.14 12.81 16.37
C PRO A 134 5.98 12.16 17.74
N ARG A 135 4.75 12.15 18.24
CA ARG A 135 4.35 11.41 19.45
C ARG A 135 4.07 9.95 19.12
N LEU A 136 3.55 9.70 17.91
CA LEU A 136 3.21 8.37 17.40
C LEU A 136 3.64 8.23 15.93
N LEU A 137 4.32 7.12 15.65
CA LEU A 137 4.63 6.60 14.33
C LEU A 137 3.65 5.46 13.99
N ILE A 138 2.95 5.59 12.87
CA ILE A 138 2.07 4.56 12.30
C ILE A 138 2.74 4.05 11.03
N ILE A 139 3.20 2.80 11.03
CA ILE A 139 3.77 2.13 9.86
C ILE A 139 2.68 1.28 9.21
N MET A 140 2.52 1.39 7.90
CA MET A 140 1.54 0.59 7.16
C MET A 140 2.14 -0.73 6.69
N GLU A 141 1.39 -1.82 6.88
CA GLU A 141 1.71 -3.18 6.43
C GLU A 141 3.00 -3.78 7.02
N THR A 142 4.12 -3.87 6.28
CA THR A 142 5.35 -4.56 6.73
C THR A 142 6.66 -3.86 6.36
N GLU A 143 6.65 -2.54 6.32
CA GLU A 143 7.84 -1.75 5.99
C GLU A 143 8.61 -1.39 7.27
N LEU A 144 9.12 -2.43 7.94
CA LEU A 144 9.86 -2.33 9.19
C LEU A 144 11.36 -2.18 8.93
N TRP A 145 11.91 -1.05 9.38
CA TRP A 145 13.32 -0.71 9.17
C TRP A 145 14.07 -0.61 10.51
N PRO A 146 15.24 -1.26 10.66
CA PRO A 146 15.95 -1.30 11.93
C PRO A 146 16.27 0.07 12.53
N ASN A 147 16.77 1.03 11.73
CA ASN A 147 17.16 2.33 12.28
C ASN A 147 15.97 3.27 12.45
N VAL A 148 14.91 3.20 11.64
CA VAL A 148 13.64 3.91 11.88
C VAL A 148 13.09 3.55 13.26
N LEU A 149 12.89 2.26 13.52
CA LEU A 149 12.29 1.78 14.77
C LEU A 149 13.18 2.06 15.97
N TRP A 150 14.49 1.87 15.81
CA TRP A 150 15.43 2.20 16.87
C TRP A 150 15.47 3.71 17.16
N ALA A 151 15.41 4.56 16.13
CA ALA A 151 15.36 6.01 16.30
C ALA A 151 14.06 6.44 17.00
N ALA A 152 12.92 5.92 16.55
CA ALA A 152 11.62 6.17 17.18
C ALA A 152 11.65 5.83 18.68
N HIS A 153 12.11 4.62 19.02
CA HIS A 153 12.25 4.18 20.41
C HIS A 153 13.19 5.09 21.22
N ARG A 154 14.36 5.47 20.66
CA ARG A 154 15.32 6.35 21.34
C ARG A 154 14.76 7.75 21.61
N HIS A 155 13.89 8.26 20.74
CA HIS A 155 13.22 9.56 20.91
C HIS A 155 11.90 9.47 21.69
N GLY A 156 11.56 8.30 22.24
CA GLY A 156 10.33 8.09 23.02
C GLY A 156 9.05 8.10 22.18
N VAL A 157 9.16 7.96 20.86
CA VAL A 157 8.02 7.92 19.93
C VAL A 157 7.36 6.56 20.03
N LYS A 158 6.04 6.55 20.22
CA LYS A 158 5.25 5.32 20.18
C LYS A 158 5.15 4.77 18.78
N VAL A 159 5.20 3.44 18.62
CA VAL A 159 5.13 2.81 17.29
C VAL A 159 3.98 1.83 17.18
N LEU A 160 3.10 2.09 16.22
CA LEU A 160 2.02 1.21 15.77
C LEU A 160 2.35 0.66 14.39
N LEU A 161 2.36 -0.66 14.25
CA LEU A 161 2.28 -1.32 12.94
C LEU A 161 0.81 -1.55 12.59
N ALA A 162 0.28 -0.75 11.67
CA ALA A 162 -1.13 -0.79 11.26
C ALA A 162 -1.32 -1.66 10.01
N ASN A 163 -2.47 -2.35 9.94
CA ASN A 163 -2.84 -3.21 8.83
C ASN A 163 -1.74 -4.25 8.51
N ALA A 164 -1.10 -4.79 9.56
CA ALA A 164 0.09 -5.61 9.46
C ALA A 164 -0.17 -6.89 8.66
N ARG A 165 0.77 -7.25 7.79
CA ARG A 165 0.66 -8.43 6.90
C ARG A 165 1.98 -9.16 6.76
N LEU A 166 2.14 -10.33 7.37
CA LEU A 166 3.40 -11.06 7.30
C LEU A 166 3.21 -12.44 6.68
N SER A 167 3.74 -12.64 5.46
CA SER A 167 3.69 -13.95 4.81
C SER A 167 4.56 -14.98 5.56
N GLN A 168 4.30 -16.28 5.36
CA GLN A 168 5.14 -17.34 5.91
C GLN A 168 6.60 -17.25 5.47
N ARG A 169 6.81 -16.95 4.19
CA ARG A 169 8.14 -16.77 3.62
C ARG A 169 8.86 -15.60 4.28
N SER A 170 8.17 -14.48 4.47
CA SER A 170 8.73 -13.30 5.14
C SER A 170 9.04 -13.60 6.60
N ALA A 171 8.13 -14.26 7.33
CA ALA A 171 8.35 -14.65 8.72
C ALA A 171 9.57 -15.57 8.88
N HIS A 172 9.75 -16.54 7.98
CA HIS A 172 10.93 -17.40 7.97
C HIS A 172 12.21 -16.59 7.72
N GLY A 173 12.19 -15.65 6.76
CA GLY A 173 13.30 -14.73 6.53
C GLY A 173 13.64 -13.87 7.75
N TYR A 174 12.62 -13.37 8.46
CA TYR A 174 12.76 -12.61 9.69
C TYR A 174 13.40 -13.47 10.80
N GLY A 175 12.98 -14.73 10.93
CA GLY A 175 13.56 -15.68 11.88
C GLY A 175 15.04 -15.98 11.63
N ARG A 176 15.47 -16.06 10.36
CA ARG A 176 16.88 -16.28 10.00
C ARG A 176 17.82 -15.16 10.44
N TRP A 177 17.31 -13.93 10.55
CA TRP A 177 18.06 -12.74 10.96
C TRP A 177 17.60 -12.22 12.32
N SER A 178 17.25 -13.13 13.24
CA SER A 178 16.67 -12.82 14.55
C SER A 178 17.49 -11.82 15.38
N ALA A 179 18.82 -11.86 15.31
CA ALA A 179 19.71 -10.92 16.00
C ALA A 179 19.49 -9.45 15.59
N LEU A 180 19.08 -9.19 14.34
CA LEU A 180 18.72 -7.85 13.85
C LEU A 180 17.21 -7.58 14.03
N VAL A 181 16.38 -8.59 13.77
CA VAL A 181 14.93 -8.46 13.69
C VAL A 181 14.27 -8.38 15.08
N GLN A 182 14.66 -9.21 16.04
CA GLN A 182 14.03 -9.19 17.37
C GLN A 182 14.18 -7.85 18.09
N PRO A 183 15.37 -7.20 18.13
CA PRO A 183 15.50 -5.86 18.71
C PRO A 183 14.60 -4.84 17.99
N MET A 184 14.53 -4.92 16.67
CA MET A 184 13.68 -4.06 15.86
C MET A 184 12.20 -4.25 16.24
N LEU A 185 11.71 -5.49 16.28
CA LEU A 185 10.33 -5.80 16.66
C LEU A 185 9.98 -5.44 18.10
N SER A 186 10.95 -5.50 19.03
CA SER A 186 10.72 -5.08 20.42
C SER A 186 10.44 -3.58 20.58
N CYS A 187 10.78 -2.76 19.57
CA CYS A 187 10.47 -1.34 19.53
C CYS A 187 9.01 -1.06 19.14
N LEU A 188 8.23 -2.08 18.75
CA LEU A 188 6.80 -1.94 18.47
C LEU A 188 6.01 -1.88 19.79
N ASP A 189 5.24 -0.82 19.97
CA ASP A 189 4.30 -0.69 21.09
C ASP A 189 2.98 -1.41 20.79
N SER A 190 2.57 -1.47 19.52
CA SER A 190 1.35 -2.16 19.08
C SER A 190 1.46 -2.68 17.64
N VAL A 191 0.80 -3.79 17.36
CA VAL A 191 0.63 -4.42 16.04
C VAL A 191 -0.86 -4.69 15.82
N ALA A 192 -1.45 -4.01 14.84
CA ALA A 192 -2.80 -4.25 14.36
C ALA A 192 -2.73 -5.14 13.10
N ALA A 193 -2.87 -6.44 13.30
CA ALA A 193 -2.75 -7.45 12.25
C ALA A 193 -4.06 -7.62 11.47
N GLN A 194 -3.93 -7.91 10.17
CA GLN A 194 -5.10 -8.16 9.30
C GLN A 194 -5.85 -9.44 9.68
N GLU A 195 -5.13 -10.47 10.11
CA GLU A 195 -5.67 -11.82 10.32
C GLU A 195 -4.89 -12.54 11.43
N THR A 196 -5.52 -13.56 12.02
CA THR A 196 -4.95 -14.37 13.11
C THR A 196 -3.60 -14.98 12.73
N ALA A 197 -3.47 -15.52 11.51
CA ALA A 197 -2.22 -16.12 11.05
C ALA A 197 -1.05 -15.11 11.01
N THR A 198 -1.31 -13.85 10.66
CA THR A 198 -0.29 -12.80 10.72
C THR A 198 0.06 -12.45 12.17
N ALA A 199 -0.94 -12.34 13.05
CA ALA A 199 -0.72 -12.07 14.47
C ALA A 199 0.18 -13.14 15.12
N GLU A 200 -0.11 -14.42 14.87
CA GLU A 200 0.68 -15.54 15.38
C GLU A 200 2.14 -15.48 14.90
N ARG A 201 2.39 -15.13 13.64
CA ARG A 201 3.75 -14.99 13.11
C ARG A 201 4.53 -13.88 13.82
N PHE A 202 3.92 -12.74 14.11
CA PHE A 202 4.58 -11.68 14.88
C PHE A 202 4.88 -12.11 16.33
N ILE A 203 3.95 -12.83 16.95
CA ILE A 203 4.15 -13.40 18.29
C ILE A 203 5.32 -14.39 18.29
N HIS A 204 5.37 -15.29 17.31
CA HIS A 204 6.50 -16.23 17.15
C HIS A 204 7.84 -15.55 16.90
N LEU A 205 7.84 -14.39 16.25
CA LEU A 205 9.05 -13.59 16.05
C LEU A 205 9.47 -12.78 17.28
N GLY A 206 8.71 -12.83 18.38
CA GLY A 206 9.04 -12.24 19.67
C GLY A 206 8.30 -10.96 20.02
N VAL A 207 7.26 -10.58 19.26
CA VAL A 207 6.37 -9.47 19.69
C VAL A 207 5.49 -9.97 20.85
N PRO A 208 5.43 -9.27 21.99
CA PRO A 208 4.55 -9.67 23.10
C PRO A 208 3.09 -9.79 22.67
N LYS A 209 2.42 -10.88 23.05
CA LYS A 209 1.03 -11.16 22.67
C LYS A 209 0.06 -10.02 23.04
N ASN A 210 0.27 -9.36 24.17
CA ASN A 210 -0.55 -8.22 24.61
C ASN A 210 -0.37 -6.95 23.77
N ARG A 211 0.62 -6.91 22.87
CA ARG A 211 0.82 -5.82 21.89
C ARG A 211 0.27 -6.17 20.51
N VAL A 212 -0.26 -7.37 20.31
CA VAL A 212 -0.77 -7.82 18.99
C VAL A 212 -2.29 -7.95 19.06
N THR A 213 -2.99 -7.23 18.19
CA THR A 213 -4.45 -7.28 18.06
C THR A 213 -4.81 -7.56 16.61
N VAL A 214 -5.82 -8.41 16.38
CA VAL A 214 -6.38 -8.64 15.03
C VAL A 214 -7.48 -7.61 14.79
N THR A 215 -7.33 -6.78 13.76
CA THR A 215 -8.25 -5.66 13.45
C THR A 215 -8.96 -5.82 12.11
N GLY A 216 -8.60 -6.81 11.30
CA GLY A 216 -9.06 -6.90 9.91
C GLY A 216 -8.24 -6.02 8.97
N SER A 217 -8.62 -5.99 7.69
CA SER A 217 -7.91 -5.24 6.65
C SER A 217 -8.56 -3.90 6.35
N LEU A 218 -7.75 -2.82 6.39
CA LEU A 218 -8.17 -1.46 6.01
C LEU A 218 -8.66 -1.35 4.56
N LYS A 219 -8.39 -2.36 3.72
CA LYS A 219 -8.92 -2.41 2.35
C LYS A 219 -10.44 -2.47 2.30
N PHE A 220 -11.08 -2.96 3.37
CA PHE A 220 -12.54 -3.03 3.47
C PHE A 220 -13.17 -1.73 3.99
N ASP A 221 -12.38 -0.84 4.59
CA ASP A 221 -12.80 0.47 5.11
C ASP A 221 -12.75 1.58 4.05
N MET A 222 -12.46 1.24 2.79
CA MET A 222 -12.49 2.20 1.70
C MET A 222 -13.93 2.67 1.47
N PRO A 223 -14.20 4.00 1.45
CA PRO A 223 -15.53 4.50 1.17
C PRO A 223 -15.97 4.00 -0.21
N GLN A 224 -17.00 3.16 -0.23
CA GLN A 224 -17.66 2.76 -1.46
C GLN A 224 -18.31 4.02 -2.04
N PRO A 225 -18.04 4.38 -3.30
CA PRO A 225 -18.79 5.47 -3.91
C PRO A 225 -20.26 5.07 -3.83
N ILE A 226 -21.09 5.94 -3.23
CA ILE A 226 -22.54 5.77 -3.21
C ILE A 226 -23.02 6.03 -4.63
N LEU A 227 -22.86 5.03 -5.49
CA LEU A 227 -23.40 5.04 -6.84
C LEU A 227 -24.84 4.58 -6.72
N ASN A 228 -25.76 5.48 -7.07
CA ASN A 228 -27.15 5.09 -7.26
C ASN A 228 -27.21 4.15 -8.47
N ARG A 229 -27.33 2.85 -8.18
CA ARG A 229 -27.41 1.80 -9.20
C ARG A 229 -28.58 2.04 -10.15
N MET A 230 -29.65 2.66 -9.66
CA MET A 230 -30.83 2.99 -10.45
C MET A 230 -30.52 4.13 -11.42
N ASP A 231 -29.84 5.19 -10.97
CA ASP A 231 -29.42 6.28 -11.87
C ASP A 231 -28.51 5.78 -12.98
N LEU A 232 -27.56 4.88 -12.68
CA LEU A 232 -26.69 4.28 -13.69
C LEU A 232 -27.49 3.44 -14.69
N ARG A 233 -28.47 2.65 -14.22
CA ARG A 233 -29.34 1.85 -15.08
C ARG A 233 -30.21 2.74 -15.98
N CYS A 234 -30.78 3.81 -15.45
CA CYS A 234 -31.59 4.77 -16.20
C CYS A 234 -30.77 5.51 -17.24
N ARG A 235 -29.57 6.00 -16.88
CA ARG A 235 -28.66 6.66 -17.83
C ARG A 235 -28.26 5.77 -18.99
N TRP A 236 -28.25 4.46 -18.79
CA TRP A 236 -27.89 3.49 -19.83
C TRP A 236 -29.12 2.84 -20.47
N HIS A 237 -30.34 3.15 -20.02
CA HIS A 237 -31.60 2.57 -20.49
C HIS A 237 -31.63 1.03 -20.40
N VAL A 238 -31.12 0.51 -19.28
CA VAL A 238 -30.98 -0.94 -18.99
C VAL A 238 -31.74 -1.33 -17.72
N ASP A 239 -32.78 -0.59 -17.39
CA ASP A 239 -33.52 -0.66 -16.11
C ASP A 239 -34.01 -2.07 -15.80
N ALA A 240 -34.63 -2.71 -16.79
CA ALA A 240 -35.25 -4.03 -16.68
C ALA A 240 -34.32 -5.20 -17.08
N ARG A 241 -33.06 -4.93 -17.45
CA ARG A 241 -32.14 -5.96 -17.93
C ARG A 241 -31.41 -6.63 -16.76
N VAL A 242 -31.23 -7.95 -16.87
CA VAL A 242 -30.23 -8.65 -16.06
C VAL A 242 -28.85 -8.21 -16.55
N ILE A 243 -28.02 -7.67 -15.67
CA ILE A 243 -26.70 -7.15 -16.03
C ILE A 243 -25.65 -8.00 -15.32
N LEU A 244 -24.76 -8.60 -16.10
CA LEU A 244 -23.54 -9.25 -15.64
C LEU A 244 -22.36 -8.30 -15.88
N VAL A 245 -21.45 -8.18 -14.92
CA VAL A 245 -20.23 -7.39 -15.08
C VAL A 245 -19.04 -8.31 -14.90
N ALA A 246 -18.27 -8.50 -15.97
CA ALA A 246 -16.98 -9.17 -15.94
C ALA A 246 -15.89 -8.09 -15.94
N GLY A 247 -15.49 -7.66 -14.74
CA GLY A 247 -14.51 -6.59 -14.55
C GLY A 247 -13.10 -7.11 -14.31
N SER A 248 -12.12 -6.44 -14.90
CA SER A 248 -10.69 -6.78 -14.79
C SER A 248 -10.31 -8.17 -15.33
N THR A 249 -10.87 -8.57 -16.47
CA THR A 249 -10.57 -9.86 -17.10
C THR A 249 -9.15 -9.92 -17.70
N HIS A 250 -8.55 -11.09 -17.63
CA HIS A 250 -7.25 -11.46 -18.19
C HIS A 250 -7.39 -12.40 -19.39
N GLU A 251 -6.30 -12.57 -20.14
CA GLU A 251 -6.27 -13.39 -21.35
C GLU A 251 -6.74 -14.83 -21.07
N GLY A 252 -7.67 -15.29 -21.89
CA GLY A 252 -8.33 -16.59 -21.75
C GLY A 252 -9.60 -16.55 -20.90
N GLU A 253 -9.74 -15.60 -19.97
CA GLU A 253 -10.95 -15.50 -19.13
C GLU A 253 -12.15 -15.00 -19.93
N GLU A 254 -11.95 -14.11 -20.92
CA GLU A 254 -13.06 -13.56 -21.71
C GLU A 254 -13.84 -14.66 -22.44
N SER A 255 -13.15 -15.63 -23.05
CA SER A 255 -13.80 -16.74 -23.74
C SER A 255 -14.70 -17.56 -22.82
N LEU A 256 -14.23 -17.84 -21.60
CA LEU A 256 -15.00 -18.57 -20.58
C LEU A 256 -16.24 -17.78 -20.12
N VAL A 257 -16.08 -16.47 -19.92
CA VAL A 257 -17.19 -15.59 -19.56
C VAL A 257 -18.23 -15.52 -20.68
N LEU A 258 -17.80 -15.41 -21.94
CA LEU A 258 -18.70 -15.36 -23.11
C LEU A 258 -19.48 -16.66 -23.28
N GLU A 259 -18.84 -17.81 -23.06
CA GLU A 259 -19.50 -19.11 -23.10
C GLU A 259 -20.59 -19.23 -22.02
N ALA A 260 -20.25 -18.88 -20.77
CA ALA A 260 -21.21 -18.88 -19.67
C ALA A 260 -22.37 -17.91 -19.93
N PHE A 261 -22.08 -16.73 -20.48
CA PHE A 261 -23.07 -15.73 -20.82
C PHE A 261 -24.01 -16.20 -21.95
N ARG A 262 -23.52 -16.96 -22.93
CA ARG A 262 -24.37 -17.59 -23.96
C ARG A 262 -25.40 -18.52 -23.34
N GLY A 263 -25.01 -19.31 -22.33
CA GLY A 263 -25.96 -20.13 -21.55
C GLY A 263 -27.00 -19.28 -20.81
N LEU A 264 -26.57 -18.16 -20.22
CA LEU A 264 -27.47 -17.24 -19.51
C LEU A 264 -28.53 -16.63 -20.43
N LEU A 265 -28.18 -16.29 -21.67
CA LEU A 265 -29.11 -15.72 -22.65
C LEU A 265 -30.27 -16.67 -22.99
N GLY A 266 -30.09 -17.99 -22.83
CA GLY A 266 -31.18 -18.96 -22.98
C GLY A 266 -32.31 -18.76 -21.95
N ARG A 267 -31.98 -18.27 -20.74
CA ARG A 267 -32.94 -17.99 -19.67
C ARG A 267 -33.34 -16.53 -19.58
N TYR A 268 -32.43 -15.62 -19.91
CA TYR A 268 -32.64 -14.17 -19.88
C TYR A 268 -32.23 -13.56 -21.22
N PRO A 269 -33.10 -13.59 -22.24
CA PRO A 269 -32.74 -13.17 -23.61
C PRO A 269 -32.31 -11.71 -23.73
N SER A 270 -32.75 -10.86 -22.80
CA SER A 270 -32.40 -9.44 -22.70
C SER A 270 -31.24 -9.17 -21.74
N ALA A 271 -30.50 -10.18 -21.28
CA ALA A 271 -29.33 -9.95 -20.43
C ALA A 271 -28.26 -9.11 -21.15
N LEU A 272 -27.50 -8.32 -20.40
CA LEU A 272 -26.36 -7.52 -20.86
C LEU A 272 -25.10 -7.95 -20.11
N LEU A 273 -24.00 -8.17 -20.82
CA LEU A 273 -22.69 -8.42 -20.23
C LEU A 273 -21.80 -7.19 -20.41
N ILE A 274 -21.43 -6.53 -19.32
CA ILE A 274 -20.39 -5.50 -19.38
C ILE A 274 -19.05 -6.21 -19.21
N LEU A 275 -18.24 -6.22 -20.27
CA LEU A 275 -16.91 -6.84 -20.29
C LEU A 275 -15.80 -5.78 -20.22
N VAL A 276 -14.98 -5.80 -19.17
CA VAL A 276 -13.92 -4.80 -18.93
C VAL A 276 -12.58 -5.51 -18.75
N PRO A 277 -11.71 -5.55 -19.77
CA PRO A 277 -10.37 -6.11 -19.66
C PRO A 277 -9.54 -5.36 -18.60
N ARG A 278 -8.67 -6.08 -17.89
CA ARG A 278 -7.76 -5.50 -16.89
C ARG A 278 -6.85 -4.41 -17.48
N HIS A 279 -6.49 -4.59 -18.74
CA HIS A 279 -5.44 -3.88 -19.45
C HIS A 279 -6.03 -3.20 -20.70
N PRO A 280 -6.00 -1.85 -20.80
CA PRO A 280 -6.59 -1.15 -21.94
C PRO A 280 -6.04 -1.54 -23.32
N GLU A 281 -4.77 -1.94 -23.38
CA GLU A 281 -4.13 -2.45 -24.60
C GLU A 281 -4.87 -3.67 -25.21
N ARG A 282 -5.62 -4.42 -24.39
CA ARG A 282 -6.36 -5.62 -24.82
C ARG A 282 -7.76 -5.34 -25.38
N PHE A 283 -8.24 -4.09 -25.37
CA PHE A 283 -9.56 -3.79 -25.93
C PHE A 283 -9.69 -4.22 -27.40
N ALA A 284 -8.61 -4.07 -28.20
CA ALA A 284 -8.58 -4.49 -29.59
C ALA A 284 -8.63 -6.02 -29.77
N ASP A 285 -7.98 -6.77 -28.88
CA ASP A 285 -8.02 -8.24 -28.90
C ASP A 285 -9.43 -8.75 -28.57
N VAL A 286 -10.06 -8.16 -27.56
CA VAL A 286 -11.42 -8.51 -27.14
C VAL A 286 -12.44 -8.12 -28.20
N GLU A 287 -12.30 -6.96 -28.84
CA GLU A 287 -13.12 -6.57 -29.99
C GLU A 287 -13.06 -7.60 -31.13
N ARG A 288 -11.85 -8.09 -31.46
CA ARG A 288 -11.69 -9.18 -32.44
C ARG A 288 -12.42 -10.44 -31.99
N LEU A 289 -12.26 -10.85 -30.73
CA LEU A 289 -12.93 -12.02 -30.18
C LEU A 289 -14.46 -11.91 -30.29
N LEU A 290 -15.01 -10.75 -29.93
CA LEU A 290 -16.45 -10.49 -29.99
C LEU A 290 -16.98 -10.57 -31.42
N ASN A 291 -16.24 -10.01 -32.39
CA ASN A 291 -16.59 -10.08 -33.81
C ASN A 291 -16.50 -11.51 -34.36
N THR A 292 -15.43 -12.25 -34.05
CA THR A 292 -15.27 -13.66 -34.48
C THR A 292 -16.39 -14.54 -33.95
N GLN A 293 -16.86 -14.30 -32.72
CA GLN A 293 -17.98 -15.02 -32.13
C GLN A 293 -19.36 -14.40 -32.43
N GLN A 294 -19.41 -13.37 -33.29
CA GLN A 294 -20.63 -12.72 -33.77
C GLN A 294 -21.55 -12.17 -32.67
N TRP A 295 -20.95 -11.66 -31.60
CA TRP A 295 -21.70 -10.97 -30.54
C TRP A 295 -22.20 -9.61 -31.02
N ARG A 296 -23.34 -9.15 -30.49
CA ARG A 296 -23.80 -7.77 -30.67
C ARG A 296 -23.24 -6.91 -29.55
N TRP A 297 -22.31 -6.01 -29.86
CA TRP A 297 -21.56 -5.30 -28.82
C TRP A 297 -21.40 -3.80 -29.12
N GLN A 298 -21.11 -3.00 -28.09
CA GLN A 298 -20.83 -1.56 -28.19
C GLN A 298 -19.67 -1.14 -27.28
N LYS A 299 -18.89 -0.10 -27.66
CA LYS A 299 -17.87 0.48 -26.78
C LYS A 299 -18.45 1.59 -25.95
N ARG A 300 -18.10 1.61 -24.66
CA ARG A 300 -18.49 2.71 -23.78
C ARG A 300 -17.88 4.05 -24.20
N SER A 301 -16.67 4.03 -24.79
CA SER A 301 -15.96 5.22 -25.29
C SER A 301 -16.67 5.92 -26.44
N ASP A 302 -17.60 5.25 -27.12
CA ASP A 302 -18.34 5.85 -28.23
C ASP A 302 -19.49 6.74 -27.73
N GLU A 303 -19.72 6.75 -26.40
CA GLU A 303 -20.72 7.56 -25.69
C GLU A 303 -22.17 7.42 -26.19
N GLN A 304 -22.45 6.40 -27.02
CA GLN A 304 -23.78 6.07 -27.49
C GLN A 304 -24.63 5.41 -26.39
N MET A 305 -25.95 5.53 -26.53
CA MET A 305 -26.90 4.79 -25.69
C MET A 305 -26.76 3.29 -25.97
N VAL A 306 -26.93 2.48 -24.92
CA VAL A 306 -26.91 1.02 -25.07
C VAL A 306 -28.12 0.59 -25.87
N ALA A 307 -27.91 0.11 -27.09
CA ALA A 307 -29.01 -0.34 -27.94
C ALA A 307 -29.70 -1.56 -27.31
N ARG A 308 -31.02 -1.70 -27.54
CA ARG A 308 -31.79 -2.84 -27.01
C ARG A 308 -31.25 -4.20 -27.46
N ALA A 309 -30.67 -4.25 -28.65
CA ALA A 309 -30.10 -5.48 -29.23
C ALA A 309 -28.66 -5.77 -28.75
N THR A 310 -28.00 -4.82 -28.07
CA THR A 310 -26.63 -4.99 -27.55
C THR A 310 -26.62 -6.06 -26.48
N GLN A 311 -25.77 -7.05 -26.65
CA GLN A 311 -25.53 -8.14 -25.69
C GLN A 311 -24.33 -7.85 -24.81
N ILE A 312 -23.34 -7.10 -25.31
CA ILE A 312 -22.05 -6.83 -24.63
C ILE A 312 -21.67 -5.35 -24.69
#